data_AF-A0A419J3T4-F1
#
_entry.id   AF-A0A419J3T4-F1
#
_cell.length_a   1.000
_cell.length_b   1.000
_cell.length_c   1.000
_cell.angle_alpha   90.00
_cell.angle_beta   90.00
_cell.angle_gamma   90.00
#
_symmetry.space_group_name_H-M   'P 1'
#
loop_
_entity.id
_entity.type
_entity.pdbx_description
1 polymer ?
#
loop_
_entity_poly.entity_id
_entity_poly.type
_entity_poly.pdbx_seq_one_letter_code
_entity_poly.pdbx_strand_id
1 'polypeptide(L)'
;MRSNRVLIKAGISLLVLLHLISASPYSYAQDVPLLCPLPATETETVIFRWLMNTGFELTRTKSEIVALKGKEKWSIVVKPYSPLASQVMAVYTVNDRPDPEKIRQLHSFIDSLKENTGEDIPGAILMLKEYTVCIRAGANGEQIQFTGFIVGKEGLIVSIAHDLDTVREVAVILGNGEEIKGRVIRMDFDRDLSLIDINREISSPVSLSRARNLLEPGETVYSIGCSGNNHSSLHTGMIKGPPGLVNNIPLWQVDMETPHGTSGGPVFDTHGNLAGIVKGRYRGTNSRGFIITVETLIEFLKEQ
;
A
#
# COMPACT_ATOMS: atom_id res chain seq x y z
N MET A 1 11.07 18.38 99.54
CA MET A 1 11.05 16.91 99.69
C MET A 1 10.59 16.27 98.39
N ARG A 2 11.39 15.33 97.85
CA ARG A 2 11.13 14.33 96.77
C ARG A 2 10.70 14.87 95.39
N SER A 3 11.55 14.89 94.36
CA SER A 3 12.13 13.77 93.57
C SER A 3 11.09 12.88 92.89
N ASN A 4 10.94 12.97 91.56
CA ASN A 4 11.45 11.92 90.68
C ASN A 4 11.40 12.32 89.19
N ARG A 5 12.54 12.08 88.53
CA ARG A 5 12.68 11.96 87.07
C ARG A 5 11.96 10.72 86.58
N VAL A 6 11.30 10.80 85.42
CA VAL A 6 11.19 9.68 84.49
C VAL A 6 11.34 10.23 83.07
N LEU A 7 12.48 9.91 82.44
CA LEU A 7 12.68 9.93 80.99
C LEU A 7 12.10 8.62 80.45
N ILE A 8 11.13 8.66 79.53
CA ILE A 8 10.88 7.57 78.59
C ILE A 8 10.72 8.15 77.19
N LYS A 9 11.37 7.46 76.26
CA LYS A 9 11.74 7.82 74.89
C LYS A 9 10.56 7.87 73.93
N ALA A 10 10.72 8.75 72.94
CA ALA A 10 10.47 8.60 71.50
C ALA A 10 9.29 7.73 71.02
N GLY A 11 8.40 8.37 70.25
CA GLY A 11 7.43 7.70 69.39
C GLY A 11 6.51 8.70 68.70
N ILE A 12 7.04 9.53 67.79
CA ILE A 12 6.21 10.30 66.87
C ILE A 12 5.59 9.30 65.89
N SER A 13 4.34 8.93 66.12
CA SER A 13 3.56 8.15 65.16
C SER A 13 3.09 9.11 64.06
N LEU A 14 3.95 9.27 63.04
CA LEU A 14 3.61 9.95 61.81
C LEU A 14 2.77 8.97 60.98
N LEU A 15 1.46 9.17 60.96
CA LEU A 15 0.55 8.48 60.04
C LEU A 15 0.85 8.95 58.61
N VAL A 16 1.82 8.31 57.95
CA VAL A 16 2.00 8.44 56.51
C VAL A 16 0.89 7.62 55.86
N LEU A 17 -0.11 8.31 55.31
CA LEU A 17 -1.04 7.74 54.36
C LEU A 17 -0.24 7.36 53.10
N LEU A 18 0.34 6.17 53.07
CA LEU A 18 0.82 5.57 51.82
C LEU A 18 -0.41 5.31 50.95
N HIS A 19 -0.68 6.21 50.01
CA HIS A 19 -1.37 5.82 48.80
C HIS A 19 -0.44 4.82 48.09
N LEU A 20 -0.73 3.54 48.27
CA LEU A 20 -0.22 2.48 47.42
C LEU A 20 -0.76 2.75 46.01
N ILE A 21 0.00 3.54 45.24
CA ILE A 21 -0.06 3.46 43.79
C ILE A 21 0.43 2.06 43.48
N SER A 22 -0.49 1.13 43.22
CA SER A 22 -0.14 -0.14 42.62
C SER A 22 0.45 0.16 41.25
N ALA A 23 1.77 0.25 41.18
CA ALA A 23 2.47 0.14 39.91
C ALA A 23 2.24 -1.28 39.40
N SER A 24 1.24 -1.44 38.54
CA SER A 24 1.04 -2.66 37.78
C SER A 24 2.32 -2.97 37.00
N PRO A 25 2.87 -4.19 37.03
CA PRO A 25 4.14 -4.51 36.37
C PRO A 25 3.99 -4.73 34.85
N TYR A 26 2.99 -4.10 34.22
CA TYR A 26 2.77 -4.17 32.77
C TYR A 26 3.23 -2.87 32.10
N SER A 27 4.54 -2.64 32.13
CA SER A 27 5.21 -1.71 31.21
C SER A 27 5.38 -2.44 29.86
N TYR A 28 4.30 -2.59 29.11
CA TYR A 28 4.39 -3.01 27.71
C TYR A 28 4.75 -1.78 26.86
N ALA A 29 5.50 -1.99 25.79
CA ALA A 29 5.94 -1.00 24.80
C ALA A 29 4.79 -0.33 23.99
N GLN A 30 3.59 -0.18 24.58
CA GLN A 30 2.37 0.32 23.95
C GLN A 30 2.18 1.85 24.06
N ASP A 31 3.02 2.54 24.84
CA ASP A 31 2.87 3.98 25.08
C ASP A 31 3.83 4.87 24.28
N VAL A 32 4.72 4.31 23.44
CA VAL A 32 5.64 5.12 22.62
C VAL A 32 4.94 5.47 21.31
N PRO A 33 4.64 6.76 21.04
CA PRO A 33 4.02 7.17 19.79
C PRO A 33 4.95 6.86 18.63
N LEU A 34 4.43 6.21 17.60
CA LEU A 34 5.18 5.92 16.39
C LEU A 34 5.19 7.16 15.49
N LEU A 35 6.39 7.58 15.08
CA LEU A 35 6.54 8.69 14.14
C LEU A 35 6.26 8.21 12.71
N CYS A 36 5.26 8.80 12.07
CA CYS A 36 4.89 8.59 10.68
C CYS A 36 5.36 9.79 9.85
N PRO A 37 6.09 9.58 8.73
CA PRO A 37 6.65 10.63 7.89
C PRO A 37 5.62 11.27 6.95
N LEU A 38 4.35 11.32 7.38
CA LEU A 38 3.24 11.89 6.60
C LEU A 38 2.46 12.89 7.47
N PRO A 39 1.84 13.93 6.87
CA PRO A 39 0.88 14.79 7.54
C PRO A 39 -0.28 14.00 8.14
N ALA A 40 -0.88 14.50 9.23
CA ALA A 40 -1.91 13.76 9.98
C ALA A 40 -3.09 13.27 9.11
N THR A 41 -3.61 14.10 8.21
CA THR A 41 -4.71 13.73 7.31
C THR A 41 -4.33 12.60 6.36
N GLU A 42 -3.08 12.59 5.90
CA GLU A 42 -2.56 11.57 5.01
C GLU A 42 -2.27 10.28 5.78
N THR A 43 -1.66 10.38 6.96
CA THR A 43 -1.47 9.26 7.90
C THR A 43 -2.78 8.57 8.24
N GLU A 44 -3.83 9.33 8.56
CA GLU A 44 -5.16 8.76 8.78
C GLU A 44 -5.67 8.02 7.55
N THR A 45 -5.48 8.60 6.37
CA THR A 45 -5.92 7.99 5.10
C THR A 45 -5.20 6.67 4.83
N VAL A 46 -3.88 6.62 5.01
CA VAL A 46 -3.09 5.39 4.75
C VAL A 46 -3.39 4.31 5.77
N ILE A 47 -3.51 4.66 7.06
CA ILE A 47 -3.89 3.72 8.12
C ILE A 47 -5.31 3.20 7.89
N PHE A 48 -6.25 4.06 7.53
CA PHE A 48 -7.63 3.68 7.23
C PHE A 48 -7.68 2.64 6.10
N ARG A 49 -6.94 2.88 5.01
CA ARG A 49 -6.87 1.94 3.88
C ARG A 49 -6.18 0.64 4.25
N TRP A 50 -5.08 0.69 4.99
CA TRP A 50 -4.38 -0.50 5.48
C TRP A 50 -5.29 -1.42 6.31
N LEU A 51 -6.09 -0.83 7.22
CA LEU A 51 -7.08 -1.56 8.01
C LEU A 51 -8.22 -2.15 7.17
N MET A 52 -8.74 -1.40 6.19
CA MET A 52 -9.74 -1.94 5.23
C MET A 52 -9.18 -3.14 4.48
N ASN A 53 -7.95 -3.04 3.95
CA ASN A 53 -7.32 -4.09 3.15
C ASN A 53 -7.06 -5.38 3.97
N THR A 54 -6.88 -5.25 5.29
CA THR A 54 -6.73 -6.39 6.21
C THR A 54 -8.07 -6.99 6.68
N GLY A 55 -9.19 -6.46 6.17
CA GLY A 55 -10.54 -6.97 6.39
C GLY A 55 -11.19 -6.49 7.68
N PHE A 56 -10.77 -5.34 8.22
CA PHE A 56 -11.45 -4.69 9.33
C PHE A 56 -12.59 -3.79 8.82
N GLU A 57 -13.67 -3.75 9.58
CA GLU A 57 -14.72 -2.75 9.42
C GLU A 57 -14.38 -1.51 10.25
N LEU A 58 -14.43 -0.31 9.65
CA LEU A 58 -13.97 0.91 10.31
C LEU A 58 -15.10 1.83 10.73
N THR A 59 -14.96 2.38 11.93
CA THR A 59 -15.73 3.51 12.43
C THR A 59 -14.76 4.66 12.70
N ARG A 60 -14.91 5.77 11.96
CA ARG A 60 -14.12 6.98 12.16
C ARG A 60 -14.86 7.92 13.12
N THR A 61 -14.21 8.26 14.23
CA THR A 61 -14.66 9.34 15.10
C THR A 61 -13.86 10.62 14.81
N LYS A 62 -14.16 11.73 15.51
CA LYS A 62 -13.40 12.99 15.34
C LYS A 62 -11.93 12.89 15.81
N SER A 63 -11.58 11.89 16.61
CA SER A 63 -10.28 11.82 17.28
C SER A 63 -9.60 10.45 17.19
N GLU A 64 -10.29 9.44 16.67
CA GLU A 64 -9.84 8.05 16.72
C GLU A 64 -10.41 7.26 15.52
N ILE A 65 -9.56 6.40 14.97
CA ILE A 65 -9.93 5.32 14.04
C ILE A 65 -10.16 4.06 14.87
N VAL A 66 -11.39 3.56 14.86
CA VAL A 66 -11.74 2.27 15.49
C VAL A 66 -11.97 1.26 14.38
N ALA A 67 -11.30 0.11 14.43
CA ALA A 67 -11.44 -0.95 13.43
C ALA A 67 -11.78 -2.28 14.10
N LEU A 68 -12.80 -2.99 13.60
CA LEU A 68 -13.30 -4.24 14.19
C LEU A 68 -13.26 -5.39 13.18
N LYS A 69 -12.85 -6.58 13.63
CA LYS A 69 -12.90 -7.82 12.85
C LYS A 69 -13.16 -8.99 13.80
N GLY A 70 -14.42 -9.39 13.91
CA GLY A 70 -14.83 -10.41 14.88
C GLY A 70 -14.49 -10.01 16.32
N LYS A 71 -13.47 -10.67 16.90
CA LYS A 71 -12.98 -10.41 18.27
C LYS A 71 -11.75 -9.51 18.32
N GLU A 72 -11.25 -9.10 17.16
CA GLU A 72 -10.11 -8.21 16.98
C GLU A 72 -10.59 -6.76 16.96
N LYS A 73 -9.87 -5.88 17.67
CA LYS A 73 -10.15 -4.45 17.74
C LYS A 73 -8.87 -3.64 17.65
N TRP A 74 -8.88 -2.64 16.77
CA TRP A 74 -7.92 -1.53 16.74
C TRP A 74 -8.55 -0.26 17.29
N SER A 75 -7.74 0.48 18.05
CA SER A 75 -7.99 1.84 18.52
C SER A 75 -6.75 2.67 18.17
N ILE A 76 -6.85 3.52 17.14
CA ILE A 76 -5.72 4.29 16.61
C ILE A 76 -6.01 5.78 16.65
N VAL A 77 -5.10 6.54 17.25
CA VAL A 77 -5.13 7.99 17.31
C VAL A 77 -3.95 8.54 16.53
N VAL A 78 -4.24 9.43 15.59
CA VAL A 78 -3.23 10.17 14.82
C VAL A 78 -3.21 11.60 15.31
N LYS A 79 -2.02 12.10 15.65
CA LYS A 79 -1.81 13.49 16.08
C LYS A 79 -0.84 14.18 15.12
N PRO A 80 -1.09 15.44 14.72
CA PRO A 80 -0.09 16.25 14.03
C PRO A 80 1.20 16.36 14.87
N TYR A 81 2.35 16.18 14.23
CA TYR A 81 3.67 16.37 14.85
C TYR A 81 4.41 17.54 14.20
N SER A 82 4.32 17.68 12.88
CA SER A 82 4.79 18.81 12.08
C SER A 82 3.92 18.96 10.82
N PRO A 83 4.16 19.97 9.95
CA PRO A 83 3.45 20.06 8.67
C PRO A 83 3.59 18.80 7.78
N LEU A 84 4.67 18.04 7.92
CA LEU A 84 5.02 16.87 7.10
C LEU A 84 5.07 15.55 7.89
N ALA A 85 4.72 15.57 9.18
CA ALA A 85 4.84 14.38 10.03
C ALA A 85 3.75 14.30 11.09
N SER A 86 3.51 13.10 11.59
CA SER A 86 2.48 12.81 12.58
C SER A 86 2.91 11.72 13.56
N GLN A 87 2.27 11.71 14.73
CA GLN A 87 2.41 10.68 15.74
C GLN A 87 1.22 9.74 15.68
N VAL A 88 1.49 8.44 15.66
CA VAL A 88 0.48 7.38 15.65
C VAL A 88 0.56 6.65 16.99
N MET A 89 -0.55 6.64 17.73
CA MET A 89 -0.72 5.85 18.94
C MET A 89 -1.76 4.79 18.65
N ALA A 90 -1.44 3.52 18.91
CA ALA A 90 -2.31 2.42 18.54
C ALA A 90 -2.40 1.39 19.65
N VAL A 91 -3.63 0.93 19.89
CA VAL A 91 -3.92 -0.22 20.75
C VAL A 91 -4.61 -1.27 19.91
N TYR A 92 -4.14 -2.50 20.02
CA TYR A 92 -4.75 -3.66 19.40
C TYR A 92 -5.06 -4.73 20.42
N THR A 93 -6.26 -5.29 20.36
CA THR A 93 -6.73 -6.32 21.28
C THR A 93 -7.47 -7.45 20.58
N VAL A 94 -7.35 -8.67 21.11
CA VAL A 94 -8.16 -9.84 20.75
C VAL A 94 -8.89 -10.33 22.00
N ASN A 95 -10.23 -10.35 21.99
CA ASN A 95 -11.04 -10.56 23.20
C ASN A 95 -10.60 -9.63 24.35
N ASP A 96 -10.41 -8.33 24.05
CA ASP A 96 -9.95 -7.30 25.00
C ASP A 96 -8.56 -7.55 25.63
N ARG A 97 -7.80 -8.52 25.11
CA ARG A 97 -6.42 -8.77 25.52
C ARG A 97 -5.44 -8.17 24.51
N PRO A 98 -4.45 -7.38 24.95
CA PRO A 98 -3.44 -6.83 24.05
C PRO A 98 -2.65 -7.91 23.31
N ASP A 99 -2.40 -7.70 22.02
CA ASP A 99 -1.49 -8.53 21.22
C ASP A 99 -0.37 -7.67 20.61
N PRO A 100 0.84 -7.72 21.18
CA PRO A 100 1.99 -6.93 20.75
C PRO A 100 2.51 -7.25 19.34
N GLU A 101 2.29 -8.46 18.82
CA GLU A 101 2.74 -8.84 17.47
C GLU A 101 2.00 -8.03 16.42
N LYS A 102 0.71 -7.76 16.64
CA LYS A 102 -0.07 -6.96 15.71
C LYS A 102 0.37 -5.50 15.68
N ILE A 103 0.78 -4.94 16.82
CA ILE A 103 1.36 -3.59 16.88
C ILE A 103 2.65 -3.52 16.06
N ARG A 104 3.49 -4.57 16.10
CA ARG A 104 4.69 -4.64 15.24
C ARG A 104 4.34 -4.58 13.75
N GLN A 105 3.24 -5.21 13.31
CA GLN A 105 2.79 -5.13 11.92
C GLN A 105 2.46 -3.69 11.50
N LEU A 106 1.79 -2.92 12.37
CA LEU A 106 1.54 -1.50 12.12
C LEU A 106 2.85 -0.69 12.06
N HIS A 107 3.83 -1.02 12.91
CA HIS A 107 5.14 -0.37 12.90
C HIS A 107 5.88 -0.62 11.59
N SER A 108 5.98 -1.89 11.17
CA SER A 108 6.59 -2.27 9.90
C SER A 108 5.89 -1.60 8.71
N PHE A 109 4.57 -1.51 8.76
CA PHE A 109 3.80 -0.80 7.75
C PHE A 109 4.20 0.69 7.68
N ILE A 110 4.23 1.40 8.80
CA ILE A 110 4.59 2.83 8.84
C ILE A 110 6.07 3.05 8.50
N ASP A 111 6.97 2.15 8.88
CA ASP A 111 8.38 2.23 8.51
C ASP A 111 8.58 2.05 7.00
N SER A 112 7.79 1.21 6.33
CA SER A 112 7.80 1.09 4.87
C SER A 112 7.44 2.39 4.14
N LEU A 113 6.72 3.30 4.80
CA LEU A 113 6.43 4.64 4.27
C LEU A 113 7.66 5.55 4.26
N LYS A 114 8.65 5.30 5.12
CA LYS A 114 9.89 6.09 5.24
C LYS A 114 10.90 5.78 4.13
N GLU A 115 10.94 4.54 3.65
CA GLU A 115 11.96 4.06 2.69
C GLU A 115 11.81 4.66 1.28
N ASN A 116 10.74 5.40 0.98
CA ASN A 116 10.48 5.97 -0.36
C ASN A 116 10.64 7.51 -0.43
N THR A 117 11.29 8.15 0.56
CA THR A 117 11.31 9.62 0.74
C THR A 117 12.31 10.41 -0.13
N GLY A 118 12.77 9.86 -1.26
CA GLY A 118 13.60 10.60 -2.24
C GLY A 118 12.80 11.55 -3.14
N GLU A 119 11.52 11.26 -3.33
CA GLU A 119 10.50 12.10 -3.99
C GLU A 119 9.28 12.17 -3.06
N ASP A 120 8.56 13.30 -3.03
CA ASP A 120 7.31 13.47 -2.29
C ASP A 120 6.20 12.58 -2.91
N ILE A 121 6.29 11.27 -2.69
CA ILE A 121 5.30 10.29 -3.11
C ILE A 121 4.22 10.24 -2.03
N PRO A 122 2.95 10.54 -2.36
CA PRO A 122 1.88 10.44 -1.38
C PRO A 122 1.80 9.02 -0.82
N GLY A 123 1.70 8.86 0.49
CA GLY A 123 1.53 7.56 1.15
C GLY A 123 0.30 6.81 0.63
N ALA A 124 -0.72 7.54 0.17
CA ALA A 124 -1.87 7.00 -0.55
C ALA A 124 -1.47 6.14 -1.77
N ILE A 125 -0.40 6.50 -2.47
CA ILE A 125 0.18 5.78 -3.61
C ILE A 125 1.02 4.60 -3.13
N LEU A 126 1.77 4.74 -2.02
CA LEU A 126 2.55 3.64 -1.44
C LEU A 126 1.66 2.43 -1.09
N MET A 127 0.42 2.67 -0.67
CA MET A 127 -0.57 1.62 -0.42
C MET A 127 -0.96 0.80 -1.65
N LEU A 128 -0.82 1.37 -2.86
CA LEU A 128 -1.24 0.73 -4.11
C LEU A 128 -0.28 -0.40 -4.52
N LYS A 129 0.88 -0.53 -3.85
CA LYS A 129 1.82 -1.64 -4.03
C LYS A 129 1.17 -3.00 -3.77
N GLU A 130 0.23 -3.08 -2.83
CA GLU A 130 -0.50 -4.31 -2.51
C GLU A 130 -1.40 -4.80 -3.66
N TYR A 131 -1.78 -3.91 -4.58
CA TYR A 131 -2.67 -4.24 -5.71
C TYR A 131 -1.90 -4.63 -6.97
N THR A 132 -0.58 -4.41 -6.96
CA THR A 132 0.33 -4.72 -8.04
C THR A 132 0.90 -6.11 -7.81
N VAL A 133 0.99 -6.89 -8.89
CA VAL A 133 1.51 -8.25 -8.86
C VAL A 133 2.72 -8.36 -9.77
N CYS A 134 3.71 -9.16 -9.37
CA CYS A 134 4.78 -9.57 -10.26
C CYS A 134 4.35 -10.84 -10.97
N ILE A 135 4.58 -10.92 -12.28
CA ILE A 135 4.21 -12.07 -13.08
C ILE A 135 5.47 -12.64 -13.69
N ARG A 136 5.65 -13.95 -13.55
CA ARG A 136 6.73 -14.70 -14.21
C ARG A 136 6.14 -15.70 -15.18
N ALA A 137 6.74 -15.75 -16.36
CA ALA A 137 6.39 -16.72 -17.39
C ALA A 137 7.65 -17.40 -17.92
N GLY A 138 7.52 -18.66 -18.31
CA GLY A 138 8.55 -19.32 -19.12
C GLY A 138 8.23 -19.10 -20.60
N ALA A 139 9.15 -18.47 -21.33
CA ALA A 139 9.06 -18.28 -22.77
C ALA A 139 10.37 -18.74 -23.42
N ASN A 140 10.30 -19.71 -24.33
CA ASN A 140 11.45 -20.19 -25.11
C ASN A 140 12.68 -20.64 -24.30
N GLY A 141 12.46 -21.18 -23.09
CA GLY A 141 13.54 -21.63 -22.19
C GLY A 141 14.15 -20.52 -21.32
N GLU A 142 13.69 -19.28 -21.47
CA GLU A 142 14.03 -18.15 -20.59
C GLU A 142 12.85 -17.80 -19.68
N GLN A 143 13.15 -17.31 -18.49
CA GLN A 143 12.15 -16.78 -17.58
C GLN A 143 12.05 -15.27 -17.78
N ILE A 144 10.87 -14.81 -18.16
CA ILE A 144 10.54 -13.39 -18.24
C ILE A 144 9.75 -12.97 -17.00
N GLN A 145 9.97 -11.73 -16.56
CA GLN A 145 9.22 -11.10 -15.49
C GLN A 145 8.59 -9.82 -16.03
N PHE A 146 7.33 -9.61 -15.70
CA PHE A 146 6.58 -8.39 -15.99
C PHE A 146 5.61 -8.11 -14.84
N THR A 147 4.81 -7.05 -14.98
CA THR A 147 3.91 -6.59 -13.92
C THR A 147 2.46 -6.74 -14.36
N GLY A 148 1.56 -6.96 -13.42
CA GLY A 148 0.14 -6.72 -13.61
C GLY A 148 -0.49 -6.08 -12.38
N PHE A 149 -1.80 -5.90 -12.42
CA PHE A 149 -2.57 -5.47 -11.26
C PHE A 149 -3.96 -6.09 -11.24
N ILE A 150 -4.48 -6.29 -10.04
CA ILE A 150 -5.75 -6.98 -9.82
C ILE A 150 -6.90 -6.03 -10.10
N VAL A 151 -7.83 -6.45 -10.95
CA VAL A 151 -9.10 -5.77 -11.26
C VAL A 151 -10.26 -6.68 -10.86
N GLY A 152 -11.23 -6.17 -10.10
CA GLY A 152 -12.35 -6.97 -9.61
C GLY A 152 -12.02 -7.91 -8.45
N LYS A 153 -13.05 -8.35 -7.74
CA LYS A 153 -12.91 -9.21 -6.54
C LYS A 153 -12.67 -10.66 -6.90
N GLU A 154 -12.83 -11.03 -8.15
CA GLU A 154 -12.83 -12.39 -8.67
C GLU A 154 -11.40 -12.90 -8.94
N GLY A 155 -10.39 -12.02 -8.77
CA GLY A 155 -8.99 -12.35 -9.01
C GLY A 155 -8.58 -12.21 -10.47
N LEU A 156 -9.18 -11.28 -11.21
CA LEU A 156 -8.73 -10.97 -12.55
C LEU A 156 -7.54 -10.01 -12.49
N ILE A 157 -6.55 -10.22 -13.34
CA ILE A 157 -5.32 -9.42 -13.41
C ILE A 157 -5.18 -8.89 -14.83
N VAL A 158 -4.96 -7.59 -14.93
CA VAL A 158 -4.62 -6.93 -16.19
C VAL A 158 -3.10 -6.84 -16.31
N SER A 159 -2.59 -7.10 -17.51
CA SER A 159 -1.19 -6.96 -17.89
C SER A 159 -1.08 -6.61 -19.38
N ILE A 160 0.14 -6.51 -19.91
CA ILE A 160 0.43 -6.43 -21.34
C ILE A 160 0.33 -7.80 -22.04
N ALA A 161 0.12 -7.81 -23.36
CA ALA A 161 -0.01 -9.05 -24.14
C ALA A 161 1.27 -9.47 -24.86
N HIS A 162 2.11 -8.53 -25.29
CA HIS A 162 3.26 -8.85 -26.14
C HIS A 162 4.31 -9.78 -25.50
N ASP A 163 4.34 -9.85 -24.16
CA ASP A 163 5.22 -10.75 -23.41
C ASP A 163 4.62 -12.17 -23.22
N LEU A 164 3.37 -12.40 -23.66
CA LEU A 164 2.59 -13.61 -23.34
C LEU A 164 2.23 -14.50 -24.55
N ASP A 165 2.75 -14.22 -25.75
CA ASP A 165 2.28 -14.83 -27.02
C ASP A 165 2.04 -16.36 -26.97
N THR A 166 3.01 -17.12 -26.45
CA THR A 166 2.90 -18.59 -26.32
C THR A 166 2.59 -19.07 -24.90
N VAL A 167 2.41 -18.15 -23.96
CA VAL A 167 2.30 -18.42 -22.53
C VAL A 167 0.83 -18.63 -22.16
N ARG A 168 0.51 -19.79 -21.58
CA ARG A 168 -0.85 -20.11 -21.12
C ARG A 168 -0.99 -20.05 -19.60
N GLU A 169 0.11 -20.32 -18.90
CA GLU A 169 0.17 -20.35 -17.45
C GLU A 169 1.32 -19.48 -16.96
N VAL A 170 1.09 -18.77 -15.87
CA VAL A 170 2.05 -17.85 -15.26
C VAL A 170 2.13 -18.09 -13.76
N ALA A 171 3.26 -17.72 -13.17
CA ALA A 171 3.38 -17.57 -11.73
C ALA A 171 3.11 -16.11 -11.37
N VAL A 172 2.13 -15.86 -10.51
CA VAL A 172 1.74 -14.55 -10.00
C VAL A 172 2.23 -14.44 -8.57
N ILE A 173 3.07 -13.45 -8.29
CA ILE A 173 3.52 -13.10 -6.94
C ILE A 173 2.71 -11.88 -6.49
N LEU A 174 1.90 -12.06 -5.44
CA LEU A 174 1.09 -11.01 -4.84
C LEU A 174 1.94 -10.02 -4.02
N GLY A 175 1.39 -8.87 -3.67
CA GLY A 175 2.08 -7.84 -2.86
C GLY A 175 2.59 -8.35 -1.50
N ASN A 176 1.92 -9.36 -0.93
CA ASN A 176 2.34 -10.04 0.31
C ASN A 176 3.46 -11.09 0.11
N GLY A 177 3.94 -11.28 -1.12
CA GLY A 177 4.96 -12.27 -1.50
C GLY A 177 4.42 -13.69 -1.77
N GLU A 178 3.11 -13.92 -1.63
CA GLU A 178 2.48 -15.21 -1.93
C GLU A 178 2.53 -15.49 -3.43
N GLU A 179 2.99 -16.67 -3.82
CA GLU A 179 3.03 -17.13 -5.20
C GLU A 179 1.82 -18.02 -5.53
N ILE A 180 1.11 -17.67 -6.60
CA ILE A 180 -0.11 -18.35 -7.05
C ILE A 180 -0.01 -18.60 -8.56
N LYS A 181 -0.60 -19.69 -9.02
CA LYS A 181 -0.72 -19.98 -10.45
C LYS A 181 -1.82 -19.13 -11.09
N GLY A 182 -1.49 -18.44 -12.18
CA GLY A 182 -2.44 -17.71 -13.02
C GLY A 182 -2.61 -18.37 -14.39
N ARG A 183 -3.79 -18.19 -14.99
CA ARG A 183 -4.12 -18.63 -16.36
C ARG A 183 -4.37 -17.41 -17.22
N VAL A 184 -3.71 -17.32 -18.38
CA VAL A 184 -4.05 -16.30 -19.38
C VAL A 184 -5.38 -16.69 -20.02
N ILE A 185 -6.43 -15.93 -19.75
CA ILE A 185 -7.80 -16.19 -20.25
C ILE A 185 -8.15 -15.35 -21.47
N ARG A 186 -7.44 -14.24 -21.69
CA ARG A 186 -7.62 -13.38 -22.87
C ARG A 186 -6.36 -12.63 -23.23
N MET A 187 -6.13 -12.46 -24.53
CA MET A 187 -5.08 -11.60 -25.08
C MET A 187 -5.67 -10.78 -26.21
N ASP A 188 -5.31 -9.50 -26.24
CA ASP A 188 -5.61 -8.55 -27.29
C ASP A 188 -4.31 -7.88 -27.70
N PHE A 189 -3.75 -8.33 -28.82
CA PHE A 189 -2.49 -7.80 -29.34
C PHE A 189 -2.65 -6.42 -29.98
N ASP A 190 -3.85 -6.08 -30.44
CA ASP A 190 -4.13 -4.78 -31.04
C ASP A 190 -4.13 -3.69 -29.98
N ARG A 191 -4.61 -3.99 -28.76
CA ARG A 191 -4.54 -3.08 -27.60
C ARG A 191 -3.32 -3.31 -26.71
N ASP A 192 -2.61 -4.41 -26.93
CA ASP A 192 -1.51 -4.92 -26.11
C ASP A 192 -1.91 -5.13 -24.64
N LEU A 193 -3.05 -5.79 -24.45
CA LEU A 193 -3.61 -6.08 -23.13
C LEU A 193 -3.91 -7.56 -22.98
N SER A 194 -3.63 -8.10 -21.79
CA SER A 194 -3.97 -9.46 -21.41
C SER A 194 -4.81 -9.48 -20.13
N LEU A 195 -5.61 -10.53 -19.99
CA LEU A 195 -6.38 -10.83 -18.80
C LEU A 195 -5.96 -12.19 -18.27
N ILE A 196 -5.54 -12.21 -17.01
CA ILE A 196 -5.09 -13.39 -16.29
C ILE A 196 -6.06 -13.65 -15.15
N ASP A 197 -6.42 -14.91 -14.94
CA ASP A 197 -7.29 -15.35 -13.85
C ASP A 197 -6.48 -16.21 -12.87
N ILE A 198 -6.51 -15.84 -11.58
CA ILE A 198 -5.91 -16.62 -10.48
C ILE A 198 -6.94 -17.46 -9.73
N ASN A 199 -8.21 -17.46 -10.15
CA ASN A 199 -9.33 -18.23 -9.61
C ASN A 199 -9.41 -18.13 -8.07
N ARG A 200 -9.28 -16.91 -7.56
CA ARG A 200 -9.24 -16.62 -6.12
C ARG A 200 -9.84 -15.26 -5.84
N GLU A 201 -10.70 -15.20 -4.83
CA GLU A 201 -11.25 -13.93 -4.37
C GLU A 201 -10.17 -13.04 -3.74
N ILE A 202 -10.20 -11.75 -4.12
CA ILE A 202 -9.30 -10.71 -3.62
C ILE A 202 -10.12 -9.61 -2.96
N SER A 203 -9.73 -9.22 -1.75
CA SER A 203 -10.46 -8.23 -0.95
C SER A 203 -10.34 -6.81 -1.49
N SER A 204 -9.26 -6.50 -2.22
CA SER A 204 -8.86 -5.13 -2.52
C SER A 204 -8.28 -5.01 -3.94
N PRO A 205 -9.10 -5.02 -5.00
CA PRO A 205 -8.63 -4.73 -6.35
C PRO A 205 -8.45 -3.24 -6.61
N VAL A 206 -7.73 -2.91 -7.69
CA VAL A 206 -7.68 -1.54 -8.23
C VAL A 206 -9.09 -1.10 -8.61
N SER A 207 -9.49 0.08 -8.14
CA SER A 207 -10.80 0.64 -8.43
C SER A 207 -10.83 1.28 -9.81
N LEU A 208 -11.71 0.77 -10.68
CA LEU A 208 -11.96 1.36 -12.01
C LEU A 208 -13.02 2.47 -11.98
N SER A 209 -13.81 2.60 -10.90
CA SER A 209 -14.93 3.56 -10.84
C SER A 209 -14.48 5.02 -10.76
N ARG A 210 -13.26 5.25 -10.28
CA ARG A 210 -12.63 6.58 -10.21
C ARG A 210 -11.55 6.76 -11.26
N ALA A 211 -11.43 5.83 -12.22
CA ALA A 211 -10.42 5.89 -13.25
C ALA A 211 -10.45 7.23 -14.00
N ARG A 212 -9.27 7.77 -14.29
CA ARG A 212 -9.11 9.07 -14.91
C ARG A 212 -8.65 8.90 -16.35
N ASN A 213 -9.53 9.25 -17.28
CA ASN A 213 -9.32 9.12 -18.72
C ASN A 213 -8.47 10.25 -19.33
N LEU A 214 -8.44 11.42 -18.68
CA LEU A 214 -7.76 12.62 -19.18
C LEU A 214 -6.79 13.14 -18.13
N LEU A 215 -5.50 13.00 -18.41
CA LEU A 215 -4.41 13.74 -17.78
C LEU A 215 -4.00 14.96 -18.65
N GLU A 216 -3.32 15.91 -18.06
CA GLU A 216 -2.81 17.08 -18.79
C GLU A 216 -1.28 17.03 -18.92
N PRO A 217 -0.69 17.64 -19.97
CA PRO A 217 0.75 17.82 -20.05
C PRO A 217 1.29 18.51 -18.79
N GLY A 218 2.35 17.95 -18.21
CA GLY A 218 2.95 18.42 -16.95
C GLY A 218 2.38 17.78 -15.70
N GLU A 219 1.32 16.96 -15.79
CA GLU A 219 0.82 16.25 -14.62
C GLU A 219 1.74 15.13 -14.18
N THR A 220 1.91 15.04 -12.86
CA THR A 220 2.63 13.95 -12.19
C THR A 220 1.79 12.69 -12.16
N VAL A 221 2.42 11.57 -12.48
CA VAL A 221 1.86 10.22 -12.36
C VAL A 221 2.82 9.32 -11.60
N TYR A 222 2.29 8.26 -11.03
CA TYR A 222 3.06 7.24 -10.33
C TYR A 222 2.77 5.88 -10.94
N SER A 223 3.80 5.14 -11.32
CA SER A 223 3.66 3.73 -11.70
C SER A 223 4.23 2.84 -10.62
N ILE A 224 3.65 1.65 -10.51
CA ILE A 224 4.16 0.60 -9.63
C ILE A 224 4.41 -0.61 -10.50
N GLY A 225 5.61 -1.18 -10.41
CA GLY A 225 5.95 -2.36 -11.19
C GLY A 225 7.14 -3.12 -10.66
N CYS A 226 7.34 -4.33 -11.17
CA CYS A 226 8.33 -5.25 -10.66
C CYS A 226 9.63 -5.16 -11.44
N SER A 227 10.55 -4.32 -10.98
CA SER A 227 11.91 -4.19 -11.54
C SER A 227 12.85 -5.23 -10.92
N GLY A 228 12.77 -6.49 -11.37
CA GLY A 228 13.63 -7.60 -10.89
C GLY A 228 13.33 -8.09 -9.47
N ASN A 229 13.88 -9.26 -9.10
CA ASN A 229 13.81 -9.86 -7.76
C ASN A 229 12.40 -10.04 -7.15
N ASN A 230 11.33 -10.13 -7.95
CA ASN A 230 9.94 -10.26 -7.46
C ASN A 230 9.48 -9.16 -6.48
N HIS A 231 10.13 -8.00 -6.45
CA HIS A 231 9.74 -6.88 -5.61
C HIS A 231 9.20 -5.74 -6.46
N SER A 232 8.10 -5.12 -6.00
CA SER A 232 7.56 -3.93 -6.63
C SER A 232 8.36 -2.68 -6.26
N SER A 233 8.67 -1.89 -7.27
CA SER A 233 9.23 -0.56 -7.20
C SER A 233 8.19 0.46 -7.65
N LEU A 234 8.39 1.71 -7.25
CA LEU A 234 7.53 2.82 -7.60
C LEU A 234 8.36 3.81 -8.42
N HIS A 235 7.78 4.30 -9.51
CA HIS A 235 8.40 5.29 -10.38
C HIS A 235 7.49 6.49 -10.53
N THR A 236 8.05 7.68 -10.33
CA THR A 236 7.37 8.95 -10.61
C THR A 236 7.62 9.36 -12.05
N GLY A 237 6.57 9.86 -12.70
CA GLY A 237 6.60 10.29 -14.08
C GLY A 237 5.87 11.60 -14.29
N MET A 238 6.14 12.24 -15.43
CA MET A 238 5.43 13.43 -15.86
C MET A 238 4.90 13.27 -17.28
N ILE A 239 3.61 13.57 -17.47
CA ILE A 239 2.94 13.47 -18.76
C ILE A 239 3.45 14.54 -19.72
N LYS A 240 3.70 14.17 -20.99
CA LYS A 240 4.29 15.09 -21.99
C LYS A 240 3.29 15.75 -22.91
N GLY A 241 2.13 15.14 -23.11
CA GLY A 241 1.22 15.51 -24.17
C GLY A 241 -0.07 14.69 -24.11
N PRO A 242 -1.08 15.05 -24.92
CA PRO A 242 -2.22 14.19 -25.15
C PRO A 242 -1.80 12.85 -25.78
N PRO A 243 -2.65 11.80 -25.72
CA PRO A 243 -2.36 10.52 -26.35
C PRO A 243 -2.06 10.67 -27.85
N GLY A 244 -0.97 10.07 -28.30
CA GLY A 244 -0.63 9.92 -29.71
C GLY A 244 -0.84 8.48 -30.17
N LEU A 245 -1.09 8.27 -31.46
CA LEU A 245 -1.18 6.92 -32.03
C LEU A 245 0.22 6.36 -32.30
N VAL A 246 0.52 5.21 -31.71
CA VAL A 246 1.73 4.42 -31.99
C VAL A 246 1.28 3.01 -32.34
N ASN A 247 1.54 2.58 -33.59
CA ASN A 247 1.02 1.31 -34.13
C ASN A 247 -0.50 1.16 -33.93
N ASN A 248 -1.26 2.24 -34.16
CA ASN A 248 -2.71 2.34 -33.95
C ASN A 248 -3.20 2.25 -32.49
N ILE A 249 -2.29 2.22 -31.51
CA ILE A 249 -2.64 2.22 -30.09
C ILE A 249 -2.54 3.66 -29.57
N PRO A 250 -3.58 4.21 -28.91
CA PRO A 250 -3.50 5.52 -28.28
C PRO A 250 -2.63 5.42 -27.02
N LEU A 251 -1.48 6.09 -27.03
CA LEU A 251 -0.50 6.06 -25.95
C LEU A 251 -0.15 7.45 -25.47
N TRP A 252 -0.08 7.61 -24.15
CA TRP A 252 0.55 8.79 -23.54
C TRP A 252 2.06 8.62 -23.58
N GLN A 253 2.77 9.72 -23.84
CA GLN A 253 4.20 9.80 -23.57
C GLN A 253 4.42 10.31 -22.14
N VAL A 254 5.33 9.67 -21.43
CA VAL A 254 5.68 10.01 -20.06
C VAL A 254 7.21 10.10 -19.91
N ASP A 255 7.67 11.17 -19.28
CA ASP A 255 9.04 11.21 -18.76
C ASP A 255 9.04 10.47 -17.43
N MET A 256 9.40 9.18 -17.45
CA MET A 256 9.38 8.28 -16.29
C MET A 256 10.40 7.18 -16.54
N GLU A 257 11.09 6.76 -15.48
CA GLU A 257 11.89 5.54 -15.56
C GLU A 257 11.00 4.31 -15.72
N THR A 258 11.26 3.52 -16.75
CA THR A 258 10.52 2.28 -17.01
C THR A 258 11.50 1.12 -17.23
N PRO A 259 12.16 0.62 -16.17
CA PRO A 259 13.05 -0.53 -16.25
C PRO A 259 12.34 -1.77 -16.80
N HIS A 260 13.12 -2.75 -17.24
CA HIS A 260 12.59 -4.06 -17.63
C HIS A 260 11.77 -4.67 -16.48
N GLY A 261 10.63 -5.26 -16.84
CA GLY A 261 9.69 -5.88 -15.91
C GLY A 261 8.57 -4.96 -15.40
N THR A 262 8.64 -3.65 -15.61
CA THR A 262 7.58 -2.71 -15.20
C THR A 262 6.38 -2.65 -16.15
N SER A 263 6.53 -3.15 -17.39
CA SER A 263 5.42 -3.24 -18.35
C SER A 263 4.27 -4.07 -17.79
N GLY A 264 3.04 -3.62 -18.06
CA GLY A 264 1.80 -4.15 -17.49
C GLY A 264 1.45 -3.56 -16.11
N GLY A 265 2.34 -2.76 -15.51
CA GLY A 265 2.09 -2.11 -14.23
C GLY A 265 1.05 -0.99 -14.31
N PRO A 266 0.25 -0.79 -13.26
CA PRO A 266 -0.72 0.29 -13.20
C PRO A 266 -0.03 1.64 -13.08
N VAL A 267 -0.65 2.66 -13.67
CA VAL A 267 -0.26 4.07 -13.53
C VAL A 267 -1.39 4.83 -12.85
N PHE A 268 -1.05 5.61 -11.83
CA PHE A 268 -1.97 6.38 -11.01
C PHE A 268 -1.71 7.88 -11.11
N ASP A 269 -2.77 8.67 -10.99
CA ASP A 269 -2.65 10.11 -10.75
C ASP A 269 -2.25 10.39 -9.29
N THR A 270 -2.06 11.67 -8.95
CA THR A 270 -1.69 12.12 -7.59
C THR A 270 -2.74 11.82 -6.52
N HIS A 271 -3.96 11.45 -6.90
CA HIS A 271 -5.04 11.06 -5.99
C HIS A 271 -5.14 9.53 -5.82
N GLY A 272 -4.32 8.76 -6.54
CA GLY A 272 -4.36 7.30 -6.54
C GLY A 272 -5.44 6.71 -7.44
N ASN A 273 -6.01 7.49 -8.36
CA ASN A 273 -6.94 6.97 -9.35
C ASN A 273 -6.16 6.32 -10.50
N LEU A 274 -6.62 5.18 -11.01
CA LEU A 274 -6.00 4.53 -12.17
C LEU A 274 -6.13 5.44 -13.40
N ALA A 275 -5.01 5.73 -14.03
CA ALA A 275 -4.92 6.58 -15.22
C ALA A 275 -4.44 5.83 -16.48
N GLY A 276 -3.78 4.68 -16.31
CA GLY A 276 -3.37 3.84 -17.43
C GLY A 276 -2.51 2.64 -17.03
N ILE A 277 -1.87 2.03 -18.03
CA ILE A 277 -0.98 0.87 -17.86
C ILE A 277 0.35 1.16 -18.55
N VAL A 278 1.48 0.86 -17.91
CA VAL A 278 2.80 0.95 -18.54
C VAL A 278 2.88 -0.03 -19.70
N LYS A 279 3.10 0.46 -20.92
CA LYS A 279 3.35 -0.39 -22.10
C LYS A 279 4.82 -0.80 -22.18
N GLY A 280 5.71 0.14 -21.87
CA GLY A 280 7.14 0.02 -22.09
C GLY A 280 7.76 1.37 -22.45
N ARG A 281 8.82 1.35 -23.24
CA ARG A 281 9.67 2.54 -23.50
C ARG A 281 10.20 2.64 -24.90
N TYR A 282 10.64 3.84 -25.28
CA TYR A 282 11.50 4.02 -26.44
C TYR A 282 12.81 3.26 -26.26
N ARG A 283 13.14 2.39 -27.23
CA ARG A 283 14.41 1.66 -27.26
C ARG A 283 15.59 2.63 -27.18
N GLY A 284 16.57 2.32 -26.34
CA GLY A 284 17.77 3.14 -26.12
C GLY A 284 17.62 4.27 -25.10
N THR A 285 16.45 4.42 -24.46
CA THR A 285 16.24 5.42 -23.39
C THR A 285 15.63 4.75 -22.15
N ASN A 286 16.05 5.16 -20.95
CA ASN A 286 15.46 4.64 -19.71
C ASN A 286 14.29 5.50 -19.20
N SER A 287 14.16 6.74 -19.66
CA SER A 287 13.29 7.77 -19.09
C SER A 287 12.18 8.27 -20.03
N ARG A 288 11.91 7.57 -21.13
CA ARG A 288 10.81 7.89 -22.07
C ARG A 288 9.88 6.70 -22.24
N GLY A 289 8.87 6.66 -21.39
CA GLY A 289 7.88 5.61 -21.30
C GLY A 289 6.65 5.88 -22.17
N PHE A 290 5.85 4.83 -22.31
CA PHE A 290 4.53 4.88 -22.91
C PHE A 290 3.48 4.26 -21.99
N ILE A 291 2.32 4.90 -21.93
CA ILE A 291 1.20 4.46 -21.10
C ILE A 291 -0.02 4.21 -22.00
N ILE A 292 -0.57 3.00 -21.93
CA ILE A 292 -1.88 2.66 -22.52
C ILE A 292 -2.95 3.39 -21.72
N THR A 293 -3.87 4.06 -22.42
CA THR A 293 -4.93 4.82 -21.76
C THR A 293 -5.85 3.91 -20.93
N VAL A 294 -6.37 4.42 -19.81
CA VAL A 294 -7.40 3.67 -19.05
C VAL A 294 -8.70 3.50 -19.83
N GLU A 295 -8.97 4.34 -20.83
CA GLU A 295 -10.12 4.17 -21.73
C GLU A 295 -9.98 2.89 -22.56
N THR A 296 -8.81 2.67 -23.17
CA THR A 296 -8.48 1.41 -23.88
C THR A 296 -8.63 0.19 -22.98
N LEU A 297 -8.26 0.29 -21.71
CA LEU A 297 -8.50 -0.76 -20.72
C LEU A 297 -9.98 -1.02 -20.49
N ILE A 298 -10.76 0.03 -20.28
CA ILE A 298 -12.19 -0.08 -20.00
C ILE A 298 -12.92 -0.72 -21.19
N GLU A 299 -12.54 -0.37 -22.42
CA GLU A 299 -13.05 -1.01 -23.63
C GLU A 299 -12.72 -2.50 -23.66
N PHE A 300 -11.43 -2.84 -23.45
CA PHE A 300 -10.99 -4.23 -23.37
C PHE A 300 -11.80 -5.03 -22.34
N LEU A 301 -12.05 -4.48 -21.14
CA LEU A 301 -12.79 -5.17 -20.08
C LEU A 301 -14.30 -5.30 -20.35
N LYS A 302 -14.89 -4.48 -21.24
CA LYS A 302 -16.31 -4.54 -21.59
C LYS A 302 -16.66 -5.60 -22.62
N GLU A 303 -15.72 -5.92 -23.50
CA GLU A 303 -15.89 -6.97 -24.51
C GLU A 303 -15.90 -8.33 -23.79
N GLN A 304 -17.02 -9.06 -23.85
CA GLN A 304 -17.13 -10.42 -23.29
C GLN A 304 -16.81 -11.46 -24.35
#